data_AF-A0A6L5GAC2-F1
#
_entry.id   AF-A0A6L5GAC2-F1
#
_cell.length_a   1.000
_cell.length_b   1.000
_cell.length_c   1.000
_cell.angle_alpha   90.00
_cell.angle_beta   90.00
_cell.angle_gamma   90.00
#
_symmetry.space_group_name_H-M   'P 1'
#
loop_
_entity.id
_entity.type
_entity.pdbx_description
1 polymer ?
#
loop_
_entity_poly.entity_id
_entity_poly.type
_entity_poly.pdbx_seq_one_letter_code
_entity_poly.pdbx_strand_id
1 'polypeptide(L)'
;MAAGAATWALMPGESPDPYPEHPEAYYFGVDDHAFEDLATMTATSALLVKGTVTETAPGETRELGDGSGAVATDREVVIAVEEVLYNRYGVAEPETVVMLEGYWSDGTGYTLEGMPWVEVGDSGYFYLSAPPPEHRDDDRYSLIHLSGRVLIEEDQEVAIAGHWTEEGPWAAAELSTASAEAVEVEIEAAAESALTGAVEPLTVTVCEPSDPEDENSEPVCREE
;
A
#
# COMPACT_ATOMS: atom_id res chain seq x y z
N MET A 1 -51.93 -33.56 28.26
CA MET A 1 -50.90 -32.51 28.06
C MET A 1 -49.85 -33.10 27.15
N ALA A 2 -49.86 -32.72 25.87
CA ALA A 2 -48.85 -33.13 24.89
C ALA A 2 -47.97 -31.91 24.61
N ALA A 3 -46.67 -32.02 24.92
CA ALA A 3 -45.68 -31.02 24.59
C ALA A 3 -45.31 -31.19 23.10
N GLY A 4 -45.67 -30.21 22.28
CA GLY A 4 -45.22 -30.12 20.89
C GLY A 4 -43.79 -29.60 20.85
N ALA A 5 -42.90 -30.37 20.22
CA ALA A 5 -41.52 -30.01 20.00
C ALA A 5 -41.42 -28.79 19.05
N ALA A 6 -40.74 -27.74 19.50
CA ALA A 6 -40.29 -26.67 18.61
C ALA A 6 -39.07 -27.20 17.84
N THR A 7 -39.26 -27.45 16.55
CA THR A 7 -38.18 -27.74 15.60
C THR A 7 -37.45 -26.42 15.33
N TRP A 8 -36.31 -26.21 15.98
CA TRP A 8 -35.36 -25.19 15.58
C TRP A 8 -34.72 -25.67 14.28
N ALA A 9 -35.20 -25.15 13.14
CA ALA A 9 -34.47 -25.27 11.90
C ALA A 9 -33.16 -24.49 12.08
N LEU A 10 -32.04 -25.21 12.16
CA LEU A 10 -30.72 -24.65 11.91
C LEU A 10 -30.77 -24.06 10.50
N MET A 11 -30.82 -22.73 10.41
CA MET A 11 -30.52 -22.04 9.16
C MET A 11 -29.12 -22.52 8.73
N PRO A 12 -28.89 -22.88 7.46
CA PRO A 12 -27.54 -23.17 6.98
C PRO A 12 -26.67 -21.97 7.36
N GLY A 13 -25.66 -22.22 8.19
CA GLY A 13 -24.74 -21.17 8.62
C GLY A 13 -24.17 -20.50 7.38
N GLU A 14 -24.27 -19.18 7.32
CA GLU A 14 -23.55 -18.37 6.37
C GLU A 14 -22.10 -18.88 6.36
N SER A 15 -21.61 -19.30 5.19
CA SER A 15 -20.17 -19.56 5.07
C SER A 15 -19.49 -18.24 5.42
N PRO A 16 -18.50 -18.24 6.34
CA PRO A 16 -17.75 -17.01 6.61
C PRO A 16 -17.22 -16.49 5.28
N ASP A 17 -17.38 -15.18 5.07
CA ASP A 17 -16.86 -14.49 3.90
C ASP A 17 -15.34 -14.67 3.87
N PRO A 18 -14.75 -15.25 2.81
CA PRO A 18 -13.30 -15.39 2.71
C PRO A 18 -12.59 -14.03 2.59
N TYR A 19 -13.32 -12.96 2.24
CA TYR A 19 -12.78 -11.63 2.00
C TYR A 19 -13.60 -10.56 2.74
N PRO A 20 -13.59 -10.53 4.09
CA PRO A 20 -14.26 -9.47 4.85
C PRO A 20 -13.82 -8.08 4.36
N GLU A 21 -14.77 -7.14 4.34
CA GLU A 21 -14.56 -5.77 3.83
C GLU A 21 -13.62 -4.92 4.70
N HIS A 22 -13.36 -5.34 5.95
CA HIS A 22 -12.50 -4.62 6.89
C HIS A 22 -11.44 -5.55 7.50
N PRO A 23 -10.28 -5.01 7.91
CA PRO A 23 -9.26 -5.81 8.56
C PRO A 23 -9.71 -6.21 9.98
N GLU A 24 -9.46 -7.46 10.33
CA GLU A 24 -9.81 -8.04 11.63
C GLU A 24 -8.56 -8.30 12.50
N ALA A 25 -7.37 -8.28 11.88
CA ALA A 25 -6.09 -8.47 12.51
C ALA A 25 -5.00 -7.57 11.89
N TYR A 26 -3.86 -7.50 12.56
CA TYR A 26 -2.67 -6.80 12.07
C TYR A 26 -1.51 -7.79 11.95
N TYR A 27 -0.62 -7.53 10.99
CA TYR A 27 0.69 -8.18 10.87
C TYR A 27 1.79 -7.12 10.94
N PHE A 28 2.99 -7.57 11.34
CA PHE A 28 4.18 -6.74 11.36
C PHE A 28 5.01 -7.07 10.13
N GLY A 29 5.26 -6.07 9.31
CA GLY A 29 6.19 -6.16 8.19
C GLY A 29 7.58 -5.70 8.62
N VAL A 30 8.55 -5.85 7.73
CA VAL A 30 9.79 -5.10 7.83
C VAL A 30 9.65 -3.97 6.83
N ASP A 31 9.65 -2.72 7.30
CA ASP A 31 9.85 -1.59 6.41
C ASP A 31 11.32 -1.56 6.00
N ASP A 32 11.58 -1.73 4.71
CA ASP A 32 12.95 -1.73 4.18
C ASP A 32 13.56 -0.32 4.14
N HIS A 33 12.72 0.71 4.23
CA HIS A 33 13.12 2.12 4.22
C HIS A 33 12.49 2.87 5.40
N ALA A 34 13.32 3.59 6.17
CA ALA A 34 12.84 4.59 7.11
C ALA A 34 13.10 5.98 6.52
N PHE A 35 12.03 6.75 6.30
CA PHE A 35 12.13 8.09 5.72
C PHE A 35 12.11 9.17 6.81
N GLU A 36 13.12 10.05 6.80
CA GLU A 36 13.18 11.19 7.73
C GLU A 36 12.48 12.43 7.18
N ASP A 37 12.31 12.52 5.85
CA ASP A 37 11.74 13.69 5.16
C ASP A 37 10.98 13.32 3.88
N LEU A 38 10.08 14.22 3.47
CA LEU A 38 9.23 14.03 2.28
C LEU A 38 10.01 13.97 0.98
N ALA A 39 11.10 14.72 0.83
CA ALA A 39 11.86 14.76 -0.41
C ALA A 39 12.57 13.42 -0.67
N THR A 40 13.13 12.81 0.37
CA THR A 40 13.74 11.48 0.32
C THR A 40 12.71 10.40 0.02
N MET A 41 11.53 10.44 0.66
CA MET A 41 10.43 9.50 0.35
C MET A 41 9.95 9.66 -1.10
N THR A 42 9.83 10.90 -1.57
CA THR A 42 9.43 11.20 -2.96
C THR A 42 10.45 10.68 -3.94
N ALA A 43 11.73 11.01 -3.76
CA ALA A 43 12.81 10.58 -4.65
C ALA A 43 12.93 9.06 -4.74
N THR A 44 12.68 8.36 -3.63
CA THR A 44 12.76 6.90 -3.55
C THR A 44 11.57 6.22 -4.23
N SER A 45 10.38 6.83 -4.19
CA SER A 45 9.16 6.27 -4.78
C SER A 45 9.30 6.06 -6.29
N ALA A 46 8.72 4.99 -6.83
CA ALA A 46 8.62 4.78 -8.26
C ALA A 46 7.64 5.78 -8.89
N LEU A 47 6.52 5.99 -8.20
CA LEU A 47 5.42 6.85 -8.64
C LEU A 47 4.80 7.56 -7.43
N LEU A 48 4.44 8.84 -7.59
CA LEU A 48 3.58 9.57 -6.66
C LEU A 48 2.36 10.07 -7.42
N VAL A 49 1.18 9.65 -6.98
CA VAL A 49 -0.09 10.04 -7.60
C VAL A 49 -1.02 10.69 -6.59
N LYS A 50 -1.80 11.65 -7.09
CA LYS A 50 -3.06 12.08 -6.48
C LYS A 50 -4.20 11.33 -7.17
N GLY A 51 -5.13 10.79 -6.39
CA GLY A 51 -6.24 10.07 -6.97
C GLY A 51 -7.30 9.64 -5.97
N THR A 52 -8.31 8.96 -6.51
CA THR A 52 -9.47 8.46 -5.77
C THR A 52 -9.57 6.94 -5.89
N VAL A 53 -9.79 6.25 -4.78
CA VAL A 53 -10.04 4.80 -4.74
C VAL A 53 -11.41 4.51 -5.37
N THR A 54 -11.42 3.66 -6.38
CA THR A 54 -12.63 3.34 -7.16
C THR A 54 -13.10 1.90 -6.99
N GLU A 55 -12.20 0.98 -6.66
CA GLU A 55 -12.51 -0.43 -6.50
C GLU A 55 -11.50 -1.08 -5.54
N THR A 56 -11.95 -2.10 -4.82
CA THR A 56 -11.10 -3.00 -4.04
C THR A 56 -11.45 -4.44 -4.41
N ALA A 57 -10.45 -5.30 -4.56
CA ALA A 57 -10.64 -6.66 -5.05
C ALA A 57 -9.62 -7.66 -4.46
N PRO A 58 -9.98 -8.95 -4.39
CA PRO A 58 -9.00 -10.01 -4.19
C PRO A 58 -8.01 -10.08 -5.36
N GLY A 59 -6.73 -10.04 -5.04
CA GLY A 59 -5.63 -10.17 -5.98
C GLY A 59 -5.07 -11.58 -6.08
N GLU A 60 -3.75 -11.67 -6.21
CA GLU A 60 -3.04 -12.95 -6.30
C GLU A 60 -3.10 -13.71 -4.97
N THR A 61 -3.30 -15.04 -5.05
CA THR A 61 -3.17 -15.95 -3.92
C THR A 61 -1.80 -16.63 -3.96
N ARG A 62 -1.03 -16.48 -2.88
CA ARG A 62 0.31 -17.04 -2.73
C ARG A 62 0.48 -17.76 -1.39
N GLU A 63 1.40 -18.70 -1.33
CA GLU A 63 1.83 -19.30 -0.06
C GLU A 63 2.73 -18.31 0.71
N LEU A 64 2.53 -18.19 2.01
CA LEU A 64 3.40 -17.38 2.86
C LEU A 64 4.78 -18.07 2.99
N GLY A 65 5.84 -17.30 2.75
CA GLY A 65 7.24 -17.78 2.80
C GLY A 65 7.77 -18.09 4.20
N ASP A 66 6.92 -18.20 5.21
CA ASP A 66 7.29 -18.48 6.61
C ASP A 66 7.37 -20.00 6.93
N GLY A 67 7.12 -20.85 5.92
CA GLY A 67 7.12 -22.30 6.05
C GLY A 67 5.91 -22.88 6.79
N SER A 68 4.88 -22.05 7.06
CA SER A 68 3.62 -22.51 7.66
C SER A 68 2.73 -23.27 6.68
N GLY A 69 2.91 -23.06 5.37
CA GLY A 69 2.00 -23.52 4.33
C GLY A 69 0.68 -22.74 4.29
N ALA A 70 0.57 -21.64 5.03
CA ALA A 70 -0.58 -20.75 4.97
C ALA A 70 -0.63 -20.02 3.62
N VAL A 71 -1.83 -19.73 3.15
CA VAL A 71 -2.05 -18.99 1.90
C VAL A 71 -2.60 -17.60 2.20
N ALA A 72 -2.04 -16.60 1.55
CA ALA A 72 -2.50 -15.23 1.59
C ALA A 72 -3.03 -14.82 0.21
N THR A 73 -4.12 -14.09 0.19
CA THR A 73 -4.62 -13.41 -1.01
C THR A 73 -4.40 -11.93 -0.84
N ASP A 74 -3.62 -11.30 -1.71
CA ASP A 74 -3.36 -9.87 -1.62
C ASP A 74 -4.66 -9.07 -1.82
N ARG A 75 -4.74 -7.91 -1.19
CA ARG A 75 -5.85 -6.97 -1.40
C ARG A 75 -5.43 -5.89 -2.37
N GLU A 76 -6.08 -5.90 -3.54
CA GLU A 76 -5.86 -4.90 -4.58
C GLU A 76 -6.80 -3.71 -4.38
N VAL A 77 -6.24 -2.52 -4.59
CA VAL A 77 -6.91 -1.23 -4.53
C VAL A 77 -6.70 -0.54 -5.87
N VAL A 78 -7.79 -0.24 -6.57
CA VAL A 78 -7.75 0.48 -7.84
C VAL A 78 -7.95 1.97 -7.59
N ILE A 79 -6.93 2.75 -7.91
CA ILE A 79 -6.93 4.21 -7.78
C ILE A 79 -7.09 4.81 -9.16
N ALA A 80 -8.14 5.61 -9.36
CA ALA A 80 -8.26 6.49 -10.52
C ALA A 80 -7.33 7.67 -10.32
N VAL A 81 -6.36 7.83 -11.22
CA VAL A 81 -5.32 8.86 -11.12
C VAL A 81 -5.88 10.18 -11.63
N GLU A 82 -5.82 11.19 -10.77
CA GLU A 82 -6.16 12.57 -11.12
C GLU A 82 -4.92 13.31 -11.62
N GLU A 83 -3.79 13.07 -10.97
CA GLU A 83 -2.52 13.72 -11.27
C GLU A 83 -1.34 12.83 -10.89
N VAL A 84 -0.30 12.84 -11.74
CA VAL A 84 1.00 12.23 -11.45
C VAL A 84 1.95 13.34 -11.03
N LEU A 85 2.33 13.36 -9.75
CA LEU A 85 3.18 14.40 -9.16
C LEU A 85 4.67 14.04 -9.29
N TYR A 86 5.00 12.75 -9.25
CA TYR A 86 6.36 12.26 -9.44
C TYR A 86 6.37 10.91 -10.17
N ASN A 87 7.35 10.73 -11.06
CA ASN A 87 7.52 9.53 -11.87
C ASN A 87 9.01 9.31 -12.12
N ARG A 88 9.63 8.47 -11.28
CA ARG A 88 11.08 8.23 -11.27
C ARG A 88 11.60 7.67 -12.58
N TYR A 89 10.83 6.76 -13.19
CA TYR A 89 11.25 6.01 -14.37
C TYR A 89 10.76 6.62 -15.70
N GLY A 90 10.05 7.75 -15.66
CA GLY A 90 9.50 8.40 -16.85
C GLY A 90 8.54 7.50 -17.65
N VAL A 91 7.81 6.62 -16.96
CA VAL A 91 6.80 5.76 -17.60
C VAL A 91 5.64 6.59 -18.12
N ALA A 92 4.83 6.02 -19.02
CA ALA A 92 3.58 6.68 -19.44
C ALA A 92 2.70 6.92 -18.20
N GLU A 93 2.15 8.13 -18.07
CA GLU A 93 1.28 8.50 -16.96
C GLU A 93 0.03 7.62 -16.96
N PRO A 94 -0.21 6.82 -15.90
CA PRO A 94 -1.35 5.93 -15.85
C PRO A 94 -2.64 6.70 -15.55
N GLU A 95 -3.75 6.31 -16.18
CA GLU A 95 -5.09 6.76 -15.80
C GLU A 95 -5.60 6.02 -14.54
N THR A 96 -5.05 4.83 -14.28
CA THR A 96 -5.40 3.97 -13.14
C THR A 96 -4.17 3.25 -12.61
N VAL A 97 -4.09 3.11 -11.29
CA VAL A 97 -3.05 2.34 -10.59
C VAL A 97 -3.69 1.23 -9.76
N VAL A 98 -3.06 0.05 -9.74
CA VAL A 98 -3.40 -1.02 -8.80
C VAL A 98 -2.35 -1.04 -7.69
N MET A 99 -2.79 -0.74 -6.48
CA MET A 99 -1.97 -0.75 -5.27
C MET A 99 -2.33 -1.99 -4.42
N LEU A 100 -1.31 -2.70 -3.94
CA LEU A 100 -1.46 -3.79 -2.98
C LEU A 100 -1.48 -3.22 -1.57
N GLU A 101 -2.52 -3.55 -0.80
CA GLU A 101 -2.73 -3.05 0.55
C GLU A 101 -3.19 -4.17 1.50
N GLY A 102 -2.23 -4.86 2.13
CA GLY A 102 -2.53 -5.96 3.03
C GLY A 102 -3.00 -7.23 2.30
N TYR A 103 -3.61 -8.16 3.05
CA TYR A 103 -4.03 -9.45 2.52
C TYR A 103 -5.14 -10.11 3.34
N TRP A 104 -5.76 -11.13 2.79
CA TRP A 104 -6.62 -12.08 3.51
C TRP A 104 -5.93 -13.43 3.68
N SER A 105 -6.04 -14.03 4.87
CA SER A 105 -5.59 -15.39 5.14
C SER A 105 -6.61 -16.09 6.03
N ASP A 106 -7.02 -17.31 5.68
CA ASP A 106 -8.01 -18.11 6.42
C ASP A 106 -9.31 -17.35 6.76
N GLY A 107 -9.78 -16.49 5.85
CA GLY A 107 -10.98 -15.67 6.03
C GLY A 107 -10.80 -14.48 6.98
N THR A 108 -9.58 -14.19 7.41
CA THR A 108 -9.24 -13.03 8.23
C THR A 108 -8.56 -11.98 7.36
N GLY A 109 -9.04 -10.74 7.40
CA GLY A 109 -8.37 -9.59 6.78
C GLY A 109 -7.24 -9.06 7.65
N TYR A 110 -6.05 -8.91 7.07
CA TYR A 110 -4.86 -8.42 7.76
C TYR A 110 -4.42 -7.07 7.21
N THR A 111 -4.17 -6.14 8.12
CA THR A 111 -3.49 -4.89 7.77
C THR A 111 -2.06 -4.83 8.30
N LEU A 112 -1.22 -4.08 7.60
CA LEU A 112 0.16 -3.84 7.95
C LEU A 112 0.26 -2.79 9.05
N GLU A 113 0.81 -3.16 10.21
CA GLU A 113 1.16 -2.26 11.32
C GLU A 113 0.06 -1.28 11.77
N GLY A 114 -1.20 -1.69 11.65
CA GLY A 114 -2.35 -0.88 12.07
C GLY A 114 -2.70 0.27 11.11
N MET A 115 -2.14 0.28 9.90
CA MET A 115 -2.60 1.16 8.82
C MET A 115 -4.05 0.79 8.46
N PRO A 116 -5.05 1.67 8.57
CA PRO A 116 -6.40 1.33 8.13
C PRO A 116 -6.40 1.04 6.63
N TRP A 117 -7.22 0.08 6.19
CA TRP A 117 -7.47 -0.11 4.76
C TRP A 117 -8.13 1.13 4.17
N VAL A 118 -7.79 1.47 2.92
CA VAL A 118 -8.57 2.46 2.19
C VAL A 118 -9.91 1.92 1.78
N GLU A 119 -10.90 2.81 1.73
CA GLU A 119 -12.26 2.53 1.31
C GLU A 119 -12.53 3.12 -0.08
N VAL A 120 -13.52 2.55 -0.78
CA VAL A 120 -13.95 3.12 -2.06
C VAL A 120 -14.52 4.51 -1.84
N GLY A 121 -14.00 5.49 -2.58
CA GLY A 121 -14.31 6.91 -2.43
C GLY A 121 -13.22 7.71 -1.71
N ASP A 122 -12.28 7.05 -1.02
CA ASP A 122 -11.15 7.74 -0.40
C ASP A 122 -10.31 8.45 -1.48
N SER A 123 -10.00 9.71 -1.24
CA SER A 123 -9.12 10.52 -2.10
C SER A 123 -7.82 10.80 -1.37
N GLY A 124 -6.70 10.91 -2.08
CA GLY A 124 -5.42 11.13 -1.40
C GLY A 124 -4.20 11.13 -2.30
N TYR A 125 -3.05 11.15 -1.64
CA TYR A 125 -1.73 11.04 -2.22
C TYR A 125 -1.13 9.68 -1.89
N PHE A 126 -0.60 9.00 -2.89
CA PHE A 126 -0.07 7.64 -2.78
C PHE A 126 1.36 7.60 -3.30
N TYR A 127 2.29 7.32 -2.40
CA TYR A 127 3.71 7.10 -2.66
C TYR A 127 3.94 5.61 -2.88
N LEU A 128 4.30 5.27 -4.10
CA LEU A 128 4.24 3.91 -4.59
C LEU A 128 5.64 3.36 -4.90
N SER A 129 5.89 2.14 -4.44
CA SER A 129 7.04 1.34 -4.81
C SER A 129 6.68 0.38 -5.96
N ALA A 130 7.64 0.20 -6.85
CA ALA A 130 7.67 -0.86 -7.85
C ALA A 130 9.12 -0.96 -8.35
N PRO A 131 9.59 -2.16 -8.75
CA PRO A 131 10.88 -2.28 -9.40
C PRO A 131 10.88 -1.51 -10.74
N PRO A 132 12.07 -1.23 -11.30
CA PRO A 132 12.18 -0.64 -12.63
C PRO A 132 11.32 -1.41 -13.66
N PRO A 133 10.69 -0.72 -14.64
CA PRO A 133 9.76 -1.36 -15.57
C PRO A 133 10.33 -2.58 -16.33
N GLU A 134 11.63 -2.61 -16.60
CA GLU A 134 12.33 -3.74 -17.23
C GLU A 134 12.41 -5.01 -16.35
N HIS A 135 12.16 -4.87 -15.05
CA HIS A 135 12.18 -5.91 -14.04
C HIS A 135 10.80 -6.15 -13.41
N ARG A 136 9.75 -5.51 -13.96
CA ARG A 136 8.40 -5.56 -13.43
C ARG A 136 7.55 -6.53 -14.25
N ASP A 137 6.97 -7.52 -13.58
CA ASP A 137 6.15 -8.55 -14.23
C ASP A 137 4.69 -8.10 -14.49
N ASP A 138 4.19 -7.13 -13.72
CA ASP A 138 2.85 -6.56 -13.88
C ASP A 138 2.76 -5.08 -13.46
N ASP A 139 1.67 -4.39 -13.79
CA ASP A 139 1.50 -2.96 -13.45
C ASP A 139 1.00 -2.75 -12.00
N ARG A 140 1.44 -3.58 -11.06
CA ARG A 140 1.09 -3.46 -9.64
C ARG A 140 2.12 -2.66 -8.87
N TYR A 141 1.64 -1.98 -7.85
CA TYR A 141 2.42 -1.16 -6.96
C TYR A 141 2.15 -1.55 -5.51
N SER A 142 3.09 -1.26 -4.63
CA SER A 142 2.87 -1.29 -3.18
C SER A 142 3.06 0.12 -2.62
N LEU A 143 2.63 0.36 -1.39
CA LEU A 143 3.06 1.57 -0.70
C LEU A 143 4.57 1.51 -0.45
N ILE A 144 5.28 2.62 -0.66
CA ILE A 144 6.73 2.70 -0.42
C ILE A 144 7.09 2.52 1.07
N HIS A 145 6.14 2.85 1.96
CA HIS A 145 6.27 2.82 3.42
C HIS A 145 4.88 2.91 4.05
N LEU A 146 4.76 2.61 5.35
CA LEU A 146 3.54 2.83 6.14
C LEU A 146 3.05 4.28 6.16
N SER A 147 3.97 5.23 6.00
CA SER A 147 3.68 6.65 5.85
C SER A 147 3.46 7.05 4.39
N GLY A 148 3.49 6.10 3.44
CA GLY A 148 3.43 6.37 2.00
C GLY A 148 2.06 6.80 1.49
N ARG A 149 1.13 7.14 2.37
CA ARG A 149 -0.22 7.59 2.00
C ARG A 149 -0.69 8.72 2.89
N VAL A 150 -1.35 9.68 2.27
CA VAL A 150 -2.15 10.70 2.94
C VAL A 150 -3.53 10.72 2.30
N LEU A 151 -4.57 10.60 3.12
CA LEU A 151 -5.96 10.71 2.68
C LEU A 151 -6.48 12.12 2.91
N ILE A 152 -7.36 12.58 2.03
CA ILE A 152 -8.03 13.88 2.09
C ILE A 152 -9.45 13.63 2.61
N GLU A 153 -9.79 14.24 3.74
CA GLU A 153 -11.10 14.13 4.37
C GLU A 153 -12.11 15.12 3.75
N GLU A 154 -13.40 14.94 4.08
CA GLU A 154 -14.50 15.73 3.51
C GLU A 154 -14.37 17.24 3.77
N ASP A 155 -13.75 17.63 4.88
CA ASP A 155 -13.51 19.01 5.30
C ASP A 155 -12.16 19.58 4.85
N GLN A 156 -11.44 18.84 3.98
CA GLN A 156 -10.09 19.14 3.51
C GLN A 156 -9.02 19.05 4.61
N GLU A 157 -9.31 18.42 5.74
CA GLU A 157 -8.27 17.90 6.62
C GLU A 157 -7.60 16.68 5.98
N VAL A 158 -6.44 16.31 6.51
CA VAL A 158 -5.64 15.20 6.00
C VAL A 158 -5.47 14.14 7.07
N ALA A 159 -5.69 12.89 6.68
CA ALA A 159 -5.44 11.72 7.51
C ALA A 159 -4.15 11.03 7.06
N ILE A 160 -3.14 11.08 7.91
CA ILE A 160 -1.87 10.39 7.73
C ILE A 160 -1.96 9.07 8.49
N ALA A 161 -1.75 7.95 7.80
CA ALA A 161 -1.90 6.64 8.42
C ALA A 161 -0.83 6.37 9.50
N GLY A 162 -1.19 5.58 10.51
CA GLY A 162 -0.28 5.12 11.56
C GLY A 162 0.03 6.17 12.64
N HIS A 163 1.15 5.98 13.34
CA HIS A 163 1.65 6.88 14.38
C HIS A 163 2.69 7.88 13.83
N TRP A 164 2.77 8.01 12.50
CA TRP A 164 3.78 8.78 11.76
C TRP A 164 3.50 10.29 11.68
N THR A 165 2.55 10.77 12.48
CA THR A 165 2.29 12.21 12.63
C THR A 165 3.27 12.86 13.61
N GLU A 166 3.90 12.07 14.49
CA GLU A 166 4.86 12.54 15.50
C GLU A 166 6.32 12.17 15.14
N GLU A 167 6.52 11.23 14.21
CA GLU A 167 7.82 10.75 13.73
C GLU A 167 7.75 10.46 12.21
N GLY A 168 8.86 10.57 11.48
CA GLY A 168 8.93 10.26 10.04
C GLY A 168 8.72 11.47 9.11
N PRO A 169 8.45 11.24 7.82
CA PRO A 169 8.57 12.28 6.78
C PRO A 169 7.53 13.40 6.94
N TRP A 170 6.36 13.09 7.50
CA TRP A 170 5.27 14.05 7.70
C TRP A 170 5.44 14.92 8.94
N ALA A 171 6.11 14.41 9.97
CA ALA A 171 6.40 15.17 11.18
C ALA A 171 7.37 16.33 10.89
N ALA A 172 8.35 16.12 9.99
CA ALA A 172 9.27 17.16 9.55
C ALA A 172 8.58 18.33 8.83
N ALA A 173 7.43 18.07 8.22
CA ALA A 173 6.64 19.07 7.53
C ALA A 173 5.63 19.80 8.45
N GLU A 174 5.54 19.42 9.74
CA GLU A 174 4.58 19.96 10.72
C GLU A 174 3.10 19.85 10.26
N LEU A 175 2.77 18.82 9.48
CA LEU A 175 1.49 18.71 8.75
C LEU A 175 0.36 17.96 9.48
N SER A 176 0.55 17.58 10.75
CA SER A 176 -0.44 16.74 11.47
C SER A 176 -1.80 17.40 11.69
N THR A 177 -1.95 18.71 11.41
CA THR A 177 -3.22 19.45 11.37
C THR A 177 -3.33 20.36 10.13
N ALA A 178 -2.62 20.03 9.06
CA ALA A 178 -2.60 20.83 7.84
C ALA A 178 -3.84 20.59 6.98
N SER A 179 -4.23 21.61 6.20
CA SER A 179 -5.22 21.42 5.14
C SER A 179 -4.61 20.65 3.96
N ALA A 180 -5.46 20.03 3.15
CA ALA A 180 -5.06 19.37 1.91
C ALA A 180 -4.21 20.26 1.00
N GLU A 181 -4.54 21.56 0.90
CA GLU A 181 -3.76 22.55 0.14
C GLU A 181 -2.34 22.75 0.71
N ALA A 182 -2.19 22.82 2.03
CA ALA A 182 -0.88 22.98 2.65
C ALA A 182 -0.03 21.72 2.48
N VAL A 183 -0.63 20.53 2.56
CA VAL A 183 0.04 19.26 2.25
C VAL A 183 0.47 19.21 0.78
N GLU A 184 -0.40 19.60 -0.14
CA GLU A 184 -0.11 19.58 -1.58
C GLU A 184 1.11 20.42 -1.93
N VAL A 185 1.23 21.63 -1.34
CA VAL A 185 2.41 22.49 -1.53
C VAL A 185 3.72 21.81 -1.10
N GLU A 186 3.73 21.13 0.04
CA GLU A 186 4.92 20.41 0.53
C GLU A 186 5.25 19.20 -0.36
N ILE A 187 4.22 18.49 -0.84
CA ILE A 187 4.37 17.38 -1.77
C ILE A 187 4.96 17.85 -3.11
N GLU A 188 4.43 18.94 -3.68
CA GLU A 188 4.95 19.53 -4.92
C GLU A 188 6.41 19.97 -4.77
N ALA A 189 6.76 20.60 -3.65
CA ALA A 189 8.13 21.02 -3.36
C ALA A 189 9.10 19.81 -3.23
N ALA A 190 8.63 18.72 -2.61
CA ALA A 190 9.37 17.46 -2.52
C ALA A 190 9.56 16.82 -3.90
N ALA A 191 8.50 16.80 -4.74
CA ALA A 191 8.56 16.30 -6.11
C ALA A 191 9.51 17.12 -6.99
N GLU A 192 9.51 18.45 -6.90
CA GLU A 192 10.46 19.30 -7.61
C GLU A 192 11.91 19.01 -7.17
N SER A 193 12.14 18.84 -5.88
CA SER A 193 13.46 18.51 -5.33
C SER A 193 13.97 17.16 -5.84
N ALA A 194 13.09 16.15 -5.92
CA ALA A 194 13.40 14.84 -6.48
C ALA A 194 13.66 14.90 -8.00
N LEU A 195 12.83 15.62 -8.76
CA LEU A 195 12.98 15.76 -10.23
C LEU A 195 14.25 16.49 -10.64
N THR A 196 14.69 17.46 -9.83
CA THR A 196 15.93 18.22 -10.09
C THR A 196 17.19 17.46 -9.66
N GLY A 197 17.04 16.31 -8.99
CA GLY A 197 18.14 15.54 -8.42
C GLY A 197 18.80 16.24 -7.23
N ALA A 198 18.10 17.16 -6.57
CA ALA A 198 18.58 17.79 -5.34
C ALA A 198 18.61 16.81 -4.16
N VAL A 199 17.79 15.76 -4.23
CA VAL A 199 17.73 14.64 -3.30
C VAL A 199 17.89 13.34 -4.07
N GLU A 200 18.75 12.45 -3.60
CA GLU A 200 18.99 11.13 -4.18
C GLU A 200 18.04 10.10 -3.54
N PRO A 201 17.52 9.12 -4.31
CA PRO A 201 16.71 8.03 -3.76
C PRO A 201 17.51 7.17 -2.78
N LEU A 202 16.82 6.62 -1.77
CA LEU A 202 17.36 5.52 -0.97
C LEU A 202 17.27 4.23 -1.78
N THR A 203 18.40 3.74 -2.27
CA THR A 203 18.43 2.49 -3.05
C THR A 203 18.69 1.29 -2.15
N VAL A 204 17.83 0.27 -2.23
CA VAL A 204 18.09 -1.05 -1.66
C VAL A 204 18.36 -2.03 -2.81
N THR A 205 19.41 -2.84 -2.67
CA THR A 205 19.68 -3.91 -3.64
C THR A 205 18.99 -5.18 -3.16
N VAL A 206 17.94 -5.59 -3.88
CA VAL A 206 17.25 -6.86 -3.65
C VAL A 206 17.82 -7.89 -4.62
N CYS A 207 18.26 -9.03 -4.09
CA CYS A 207 18.82 -10.12 -4.87
C CYS A 207 17.98 -11.38 -4.66
N GLU A 208 17.38 -11.89 -5.73
CA GLU A 208 16.59 -13.11 -5.72
C GLU A 208 17.30 -14.20 -6.53
N PRO A 209 17.20 -15.49 -6.15
CA PRO A 209 17.71 -16.58 -6.97
C PRO A 209 17.14 -16.52 -8.40
N SER A 210 17.98 -16.68 -9.43
CA SER A 210 17.49 -16.70 -10.83
C SER A 210 16.55 -17.87 -11.14
N ASP A 211 16.61 -18.94 -10.36
CA ASP A 211 15.67 -20.05 -10.37
C ASP A 211 15.00 -20.13 -8.99
N PRO A 212 13.69 -19.86 -8.88
CA PRO A 212 12.98 -19.91 -7.60
C PRO A 212 12.91 -21.33 -7.02
N GLU A 213 13.16 -22.38 -7.81
CA GLU A 213 13.24 -23.77 -7.33
C GLU A 213 14.67 -24.15 -6.85
N ASP A 214 15.68 -23.33 -7.13
CA ASP A 214 17.08 -23.53 -6.69
C ASP A 214 17.63 -22.29 -5.98
N GLU A 215 17.60 -22.32 -4.65
CA GLU A 215 18.15 -21.28 -3.76
C GLU A 215 19.65 -20.99 -4.00
N ASN A 216 20.38 -21.88 -4.69
CA ASN A 216 21.81 -21.70 -5.01
C ASN A 216 22.05 -21.18 -6.42
N SER A 217 20.99 -20.90 -7.19
CA SER A 217 21.10 -20.30 -8.52
C SER A 217 21.75 -18.91 -8.43
N GLU A 218 22.38 -18.47 -9.53
CA GLU A 218 23.01 -17.14 -9.56
C GLU A 218 21.94 -16.08 -9.28
N PRO A 219 22.13 -15.16 -8.33
CA PRO A 219 21.09 -14.20 -7.99
C PRO A 219 20.94 -13.15 -9.08
N VAL A 220 19.70 -12.78 -9.38
CA VAL A 220 19.35 -11.58 -10.13
C VAL A 220 19.11 -10.47 -9.11
N CYS A 221 19.95 -9.44 -9.17
CA CYS A 221 19.82 -8.29 -8.29
C CYS A 221 19.19 -7.11 -9.02
N ARG A 222 18.24 -6.43 -8.36
CA ARG A 222 17.62 -5.18 -8.80
C ARG A 222 17.78 -4.11 -7.72
N GLU A 223 17.87 -2.86 -8.16
CA GLU A 223 17.76 -1.71 -7.26
C GLU A 223 16.29 -1.33 -7.14
N GLU A 224 15.83 -1.25 -5.90
CA GLU A 224 14.53 -0.70 -5.51
C GLU A 224 14.78 0.70 -4.89
#